data_AF-A0A972YR66-F1
#
_entry.id   AF-A0A972YR66-F1
#
_cell.length_a   1.000
_cell.length_b   1.000
_cell.length_c   1.000
_cell.angle_alpha   90.00
_cell.angle_beta   90.00
_cell.angle_gamma   90.00
#
_symmetry.space_group_name_H-M   'P 1'
#
loop_
_entity.id
_entity.type
_entity.pdbx_description
1 polymer ?
#
loop_
_entity_poly.entity_id
_entity_poly.type
_entity_poly.pdbx_seq_one_letter_code
_entity_poly.pdbx_strand_id
1 'polypeptide(L)'
;MKMISIVLMCFFILACSSTKVHLYTRYLSAEETEAVTKNLEGLGFDVIANTLVFPDEVQQSTLLYSPFVEGENTLNILIDTLAKIGWLVPNVQPIFAGNHYYTKNSVGLLLLPDGGRQSDKVTRQDLVNEYESENCQASMTLRLNSDASYQFLYLNKASAQSRKSEQLTGSWQITSYPYIELTSLNKMWRFYYEIQKDIETDVVGKIEIIELKPVDDHYTLPKCSFLYGLRV
;
A
#
# COMPACT_ATOMS: atom_id res chain seq x y z
N MET A 1 -51.41 -15.66 28.40
CA MET A 1 -50.01 -15.16 28.37
C MET A 1 -48.98 -16.24 27.98
N LYS A 2 -49.26 -17.11 26.99
CA LYS A 2 -48.28 -18.10 26.48
C LYS A 2 -47.90 -17.87 24.99
N MET A 3 -48.74 -17.16 24.23
CA MET A 3 -48.50 -16.86 22.81
C MET A 3 -47.53 -15.69 22.59
N ILE A 4 -47.37 -14.77 23.55
CA ILE A 4 -46.48 -13.60 23.42
C ILE A 4 -45.00 -14.01 23.57
N SER A 5 -44.72 -15.09 24.31
CA SER A 5 -43.35 -15.56 24.53
C SER A 5 -42.73 -16.26 23.31
N ILE A 6 -43.54 -16.72 22.36
CA ILE A 6 -43.07 -17.40 21.14
C ILE A 6 -42.68 -16.36 20.06
N VAL A 7 -43.40 -15.24 20.00
CA VAL A 7 -43.14 -14.15 19.02
C VAL A 7 -41.81 -13.43 19.30
N LEU A 8 -41.40 -13.32 20.57
CA LEU A 8 -40.15 -12.66 20.95
C LEU A 8 -38.89 -13.53 20.69
N MET A 9 -39.04 -14.86 20.61
CA MET A 9 -37.94 -15.79 20.37
C MET A 9 -37.55 -15.89 18.88
N CYS A 10 -38.47 -15.57 17.96
CA CYS A 10 -38.22 -15.63 16.52
C CYS A 10 -37.38 -14.45 15.98
N PHE A 11 -37.16 -13.39 16.75
CA PHE A 11 -36.38 -12.22 16.31
C PHE A 11 -34.85 -12.38 16.46
N PHE A 12 -34.36 -13.48 17.03
CA PHE A 12 -32.92 -13.68 17.29
C PHE A 12 -32.18 -14.56 16.26
N ILE A 13 -32.80 -14.94 15.14
CA ILE A 13 -32.21 -15.90 14.18
C ILE A 13 -31.92 -15.35 12.77
N LEU A 14 -31.82 -14.03 12.61
CA LEU A 14 -31.29 -13.43 11.38
C LEU A 14 -29.86 -12.88 11.59
N ALA A 15 -28.96 -13.72 12.12
CA ALA A 15 -27.54 -13.49 11.89
C ALA A 15 -27.23 -13.95 10.45
N CYS A 16 -27.46 -13.05 9.49
CA CYS A 16 -27.05 -13.29 8.11
C CYS A 16 -25.52 -13.35 8.12
N SER A 17 -24.94 -14.52 7.80
CA SER A 17 -23.50 -14.68 7.64
C SER A 17 -23.08 -13.90 6.39
N SER A 18 -22.43 -12.75 6.57
CA SER A 18 -21.94 -11.94 5.45
C SER A 18 -20.68 -12.56 4.85
N THR A 19 -20.53 -12.44 3.53
CA THR A 19 -19.29 -12.83 2.84
C THR A 19 -18.18 -11.86 3.26
N LYS A 20 -17.05 -12.40 3.70
CA LYS A 20 -15.90 -11.61 4.12
C LYS A 20 -15.04 -11.23 2.93
N VAL A 21 -14.76 -9.95 2.77
CA VAL A 21 -13.87 -9.42 1.72
C VAL A 21 -12.59 -8.91 2.38
N HIS A 22 -11.50 -9.67 2.25
CA HIS A 22 -10.17 -9.23 2.64
C HIS A 22 -9.62 -8.28 1.58
N LEU A 23 -9.76 -6.96 1.81
CA LEU A 23 -9.26 -5.93 0.90
C LEU A 23 -7.78 -5.66 1.18
N TYR A 24 -6.93 -5.90 0.19
CA TYR A 24 -5.51 -5.58 0.29
C TYR A 24 -5.28 -4.14 -0.17
N THR A 25 -5.00 -3.25 0.78
CA THR A 25 -4.97 -1.80 0.57
C THR A 25 -3.58 -1.25 0.24
N ARG A 26 -2.57 -2.11 0.12
CA ARG A 26 -1.17 -1.70 -0.10
C ARG A 26 -0.99 -0.77 -1.32
N TYR A 27 -1.74 -1.02 -2.39
CA TYR A 27 -1.67 -0.24 -3.64
C TYR A 27 -2.84 0.74 -3.81
N LEU A 28 -3.64 0.93 -2.75
CA LEU A 28 -4.78 1.85 -2.74
C LEU A 28 -4.47 3.07 -1.88
N SER A 29 -4.92 4.23 -2.32
CA SER A 29 -4.98 5.43 -1.48
C SER A 29 -6.02 5.24 -0.36
N ALA A 30 -6.00 6.14 0.63
CA ALA A 30 -7.02 6.14 1.68
C ALA A 30 -8.42 6.38 1.10
N GLU A 31 -8.52 7.27 0.11
CA GLU A 31 -9.77 7.61 -0.58
C GLU A 31 -10.31 6.42 -1.40
N GLU A 32 -9.42 5.73 -2.12
CA GLU A 32 -9.78 4.52 -2.87
C GLU A 32 -10.19 3.38 -1.95
N THR A 33 -9.46 3.18 -0.85
CA THR A 33 -9.79 2.20 0.19
C THR A 33 -11.17 2.47 0.77
N GLU A 34 -11.45 3.72 1.14
CA GLU A 34 -12.74 4.12 1.70
C GLU A 34 -13.88 3.97 0.68
N ALA A 35 -13.65 4.35 -0.58
CA ALA A 35 -14.62 4.21 -1.65
C ALA A 35 -14.98 2.74 -1.91
N VAL A 36 -13.98 1.86 -2.03
CA VAL A 36 -14.20 0.41 -2.21
C VAL A 36 -14.93 -0.17 -1.00
N THR A 37 -14.46 0.13 0.21
CA THR A 37 -15.03 -0.38 1.46
C THR A 37 -16.52 -0.01 1.59
N LYS A 38 -16.86 1.27 1.44
CA LYS A 38 -18.25 1.73 1.56
C LYS A 38 -19.18 1.10 0.52
N ASN A 39 -18.73 0.95 -0.72
CA ASN A 39 -19.54 0.35 -1.78
C ASN A 39 -19.83 -1.14 -1.49
N LEU A 40 -18.85 -1.88 -0.98
CA LEU A 40 -19.01 -3.30 -0.66
C LEU A 40 -19.82 -3.49 0.65
N GLU A 41 -19.54 -2.72 1.69
CA GLU A 41 -20.34 -2.78 2.94
C GLU A 41 -21.81 -2.41 2.69
N GLY A 42 -22.08 -1.46 1.78
CA GLY A 42 -23.43 -1.11 1.36
C GLY A 42 -24.22 -2.26 0.71
N LEU A 43 -23.53 -3.32 0.26
CA LEU A 43 -24.13 -4.54 -0.30
C LEU A 43 -24.18 -5.70 0.71
N GLY A 44 -23.78 -5.46 1.96
CA GLY A 44 -23.78 -6.47 3.02
C GLY A 44 -22.53 -7.35 3.07
N PHE A 45 -21.44 -6.96 2.41
CA PHE A 45 -20.12 -7.58 2.61
C PHE A 45 -19.49 -7.13 3.93
N ASP A 46 -18.72 -8.01 4.57
CA ASP A 46 -17.86 -7.67 5.71
C ASP A 46 -16.44 -7.40 5.20
N VAL A 47 -16.03 -6.14 5.11
CA VAL A 47 -14.76 -5.75 4.50
C VAL A 47 -13.66 -5.64 5.56
N ILE A 48 -12.61 -6.45 5.40
CA ILE A 48 -11.45 -6.48 6.29
C ILE A 48 -10.23 -5.96 5.51
N ALA A 49 -9.89 -4.69 5.75
CA ALA A 49 -8.72 -4.06 5.15
C ALA A 49 -7.41 -4.59 5.78
N ASN A 50 -6.39 -4.83 4.95
CA ASN A 50 -5.05 -5.18 5.39
C ASN A 50 -3.98 -4.65 4.41
N THR A 51 -2.74 -4.53 4.89
CA THR A 51 -1.61 -3.98 4.12
C THR A 51 -0.58 -5.03 3.71
N LEU A 52 -0.98 -6.31 3.70
CA LEU A 52 -0.09 -7.42 3.36
C LEU A 52 0.43 -7.29 1.92
N VAL A 53 1.60 -7.87 1.68
CA VAL A 53 2.20 -7.93 0.33
C VAL A 53 1.33 -8.80 -0.56
N PHE A 54 1.16 -8.40 -1.82
CA PHE A 54 0.51 -9.24 -2.82
C PHE A 54 1.43 -10.43 -3.13
N PRO A 55 0.90 -11.66 -3.33
CA PRO A 55 1.70 -12.78 -3.81
C PRO A 55 2.36 -12.44 -5.16
N ASP A 56 3.60 -12.88 -5.40
CA ASP A 56 4.38 -12.54 -6.61
C ASP A 56 3.69 -12.88 -7.95
N GLU A 57 2.80 -13.86 -7.92
CA GLU A 57 1.99 -14.33 -9.06
C GLU A 57 0.93 -13.28 -9.49
N VAL A 58 0.59 -12.31 -8.62
CA VAL A 58 -0.53 -11.36 -8.80
C VAL A 58 -0.08 -10.07 -9.48
N GLN A 59 0.01 -10.13 -10.81
CA GLN A 59 0.49 -8.99 -11.62
C GLN A 59 -0.60 -7.98 -12.05
N GLN A 60 -1.88 -8.30 -11.79
CA GLN A 60 -3.04 -7.49 -12.16
C GLN A 60 -4.10 -7.57 -11.05
N SER A 61 -5.07 -6.65 -11.05
CA SER A 61 -6.22 -6.73 -10.15
C SER A 61 -6.84 -8.14 -10.17
N THR A 62 -6.90 -8.76 -9.00
CA THR A 62 -7.25 -10.16 -8.84
C THR A 62 -8.25 -10.34 -7.70
N LEU A 63 -9.29 -11.12 -7.96
CA LEU A 63 -10.21 -11.62 -6.95
C LEU A 63 -9.89 -13.09 -6.68
N LEU A 64 -9.45 -13.36 -5.46
CA LEU A 64 -9.27 -14.70 -4.94
C LEU A 64 -10.55 -15.10 -4.19
N TYR A 65 -11.20 -16.21 -4.51
CA TYR A 65 -12.44 -16.60 -3.81
C TYR A 65 -12.39 -17.99 -3.20
N SER A 66 -13.05 -18.16 -2.06
CA SER A 66 -13.36 -19.50 -1.55
C SER A 66 -14.43 -20.15 -2.43
N PRO A 67 -14.28 -21.42 -2.83
CA PRO A 67 -15.35 -22.15 -3.52
C PRO A 67 -16.65 -22.26 -2.70
N PHE A 68 -16.60 -21.95 -1.41
CA PHE A 68 -17.73 -21.95 -0.48
C PHE A 68 -18.28 -20.53 -0.22
N VAL A 69 -18.09 -19.60 -1.15
CA VAL A 69 -18.78 -18.31 -1.12
C VAL A 69 -20.29 -18.55 -1.23
N GLU A 70 -21.04 -17.96 -0.31
CA GLU A 70 -22.48 -18.10 -0.22
C GLU A 70 -23.17 -17.19 -1.24
N GLY A 71 -24.18 -17.73 -1.94
CA GLY A 71 -24.97 -17.01 -2.95
C GLY A 71 -24.42 -17.16 -4.36
N GLU A 72 -25.25 -17.66 -5.29
CA GLU A 72 -24.87 -17.96 -6.68
C GLU A 72 -24.32 -16.77 -7.45
N ASN A 73 -24.68 -15.53 -7.08
CA ASN A 73 -24.32 -14.32 -7.81
C ASN A 73 -23.42 -13.35 -7.02
N THR A 74 -22.96 -13.74 -5.83
CA THR A 74 -22.23 -12.85 -4.91
C THR A 74 -20.96 -12.29 -5.54
N LEU A 75 -20.19 -13.13 -6.24
CA LEU A 75 -18.96 -12.70 -6.91
C LEU A 75 -19.23 -11.73 -8.06
N ASN A 76 -20.26 -11.97 -8.87
CA ASN A 76 -20.62 -11.08 -9.97
C ASN A 76 -21.09 -9.72 -9.45
N ILE A 77 -21.91 -9.70 -8.38
CA ILE A 77 -22.34 -8.46 -7.74
C ILE A 77 -21.14 -7.64 -7.26
N LEU A 78 -20.15 -8.30 -6.66
CA LEU A 78 -18.91 -7.66 -6.22
C LEU A 78 -18.15 -7.07 -7.42
N ILE A 79 -17.90 -7.87 -8.47
CA ILE A 79 -17.17 -7.45 -9.67
C ILE A 79 -17.87 -6.29 -10.39
N ASP A 80 -19.19 -6.37 -10.58
CA ASP A 80 -20.00 -5.33 -11.22
C ASP A 80 -19.98 -4.03 -10.42
N THR A 81 -19.95 -4.13 -9.09
CA THR A 81 -19.86 -2.96 -8.20
C THR A 81 -18.51 -2.29 -8.33
N LEU A 82 -17.43 -3.06 -8.35
CA LEU A 82 -16.08 -2.55 -8.58
C LEU A 82 -15.96 -1.87 -9.95
N ALA A 83 -16.49 -2.50 -11.01
CA ALA A 83 -16.46 -1.93 -12.35
C ALA A 83 -17.18 -0.57 -12.42
N LYS A 84 -18.31 -0.39 -11.70
CA LYS A 84 -19.04 0.89 -11.62
C LYS A 84 -18.23 2.02 -11.00
N ILE A 85 -17.29 1.71 -10.12
CA ILE A 85 -16.40 2.69 -9.47
C ILE A 85 -15.00 2.72 -10.10
N GLY A 86 -14.85 2.15 -11.30
CA GLY A 86 -13.62 2.25 -12.09
C GLY A 86 -12.57 1.17 -11.82
N TRP A 87 -12.91 0.11 -11.09
CA TRP A 87 -11.99 -1.00 -10.81
C TRP A 87 -12.29 -2.21 -11.68
N LEU A 88 -11.40 -2.50 -12.63
CA LEU A 88 -11.46 -3.73 -13.41
C LEU A 88 -10.74 -4.86 -12.66
N VAL A 89 -11.37 -6.04 -12.64
CA VAL A 89 -10.81 -7.26 -12.03
C VAL A 89 -10.68 -8.33 -13.11
N PRO A 90 -9.62 -8.26 -13.94
CA PRO A 90 -9.43 -9.18 -15.06
C PRO A 90 -9.11 -10.61 -14.65
N ASN A 91 -8.65 -10.83 -13.42
CA ASN A 91 -8.32 -12.16 -12.92
C ASN A 91 -9.23 -12.56 -11.75
N VAL A 92 -9.91 -13.69 -11.89
CA VAL A 92 -10.78 -14.26 -10.86
C VAL A 92 -10.40 -15.71 -10.69
N GLN A 93 -9.89 -16.07 -9.51
CA GLN A 93 -9.36 -17.41 -9.26
C GLN A 93 -9.74 -17.92 -7.88
N PRO A 94 -9.93 -19.24 -7.70
CA PRO A 94 -10.18 -19.80 -6.38
C PRO A 94 -8.93 -19.71 -5.49
N ILE A 95 -9.12 -19.60 -4.17
CA ILE A 95 -8.04 -19.67 -3.20
C ILE A 95 -7.61 -21.13 -3.03
N PHE A 96 -6.37 -21.43 -3.42
CA PHE A 96 -5.72 -22.72 -3.23
C PHE A 96 -4.39 -22.54 -2.47
N ALA A 97 -4.07 -23.47 -1.56
CA ALA A 97 -2.67 -23.81 -1.30
C ALA A 97 -2.50 -25.32 -1.44
N GLY A 98 -1.77 -25.76 -2.46
CA GLY A 98 -1.73 -27.17 -2.86
C GLY A 98 -3.13 -27.71 -3.16
N ASN A 99 -3.52 -28.81 -2.50
CA ASN A 99 -4.83 -29.47 -2.67
C ASN A 99 -5.89 -29.05 -1.62
N HIS A 100 -5.68 -27.95 -0.88
CA HIS A 100 -6.59 -27.52 0.19
C HIS A 100 -7.23 -26.15 -0.12
N TYR A 101 -8.55 -26.10 0.03
CA TYR A 101 -9.35 -24.87 -0.06
C TYR A 101 -9.31 -24.13 1.27
N TYR A 102 -9.02 -22.83 1.25
CA TYR A 102 -8.99 -22.00 2.46
C TYR A 102 -10.31 -21.25 2.67
N THR A 103 -10.59 -21.01 3.96
CA THR A 103 -11.59 -20.11 4.56
C THR A 103 -13.02 -20.16 3.99
N LYS A 104 -14.00 -20.56 4.81
CA LYS A 104 -15.42 -20.55 4.44
C LYS A 104 -15.91 -19.12 4.16
N ASN A 105 -16.71 -18.95 3.11
CA ASN A 105 -17.40 -17.71 2.72
C ASN A 105 -16.52 -16.44 2.71
N SER A 106 -15.40 -16.47 1.99
CA SER A 106 -14.44 -15.37 1.95
C SER A 106 -13.87 -15.11 0.57
N VAL A 107 -13.48 -13.86 0.35
CA VAL A 107 -12.89 -13.34 -0.88
C VAL A 107 -11.66 -12.51 -0.50
N GLY A 108 -10.52 -12.76 -1.14
CA GLY A 108 -9.38 -11.86 -1.16
C GLY A 108 -9.49 -10.92 -2.36
N LEU A 109 -9.41 -9.62 -2.12
CA LEU A 109 -9.53 -8.60 -3.15
C LEU A 109 -8.22 -7.81 -3.25
N LEU A 110 -7.52 -8.01 -4.35
CA LEU A 110 -6.22 -7.41 -4.65
C LEU A 110 -6.40 -6.47 -5.83
N LEU A 111 -6.43 -5.16 -5.59
CA LEU A 111 -6.67 -4.15 -6.62
C LEU A 111 -5.38 -3.41 -6.95
N LEU A 112 -5.12 -3.25 -8.26
CA LEU A 112 -4.06 -2.44 -8.83
C LEU A 112 -4.69 -1.34 -9.69
N PRO A 113 -4.26 -0.07 -9.56
CA PRO A 113 -4.79 1.03 -10.39
C PRO A 113 -4.60 0.72 -11.87
N ASP A 114 -5.52 1.21 -12.72
CA ASP A 114 -5.51 0.96 -14.17
C ASP A 114 -4.11 1.12 -14.79
N GLY A 115 -3.70 0.10 -15.55
CA GLY A 115 -2.38 0.03 -16.21
C GLY A 115 -1.20 -0.27 -15.29
N GLY A 116 -1.40 -0.43 -13.98
CA GLY A 116 -0.35 -0.81 -13.03
C GLY A 116 -0.12 -2.32 -12.97
N ARG A 117 1.13 -2.77 -13.18
CA ARG A 117 1.58 -4.09 -12.73
C ARG A 117 2.17 -3.99 -11.33
N GLN A 118 2.09 -5.07 -10.56
CA GLN A 118 2.69 -5.14 -9.22
C GLN A 118 4.20 -4.83 -9.26
N SER A 119 4.90 -5.32 -10.28
CA SER A 119 6.33 -5.07 -10.50
C SER A 119 6.68 -3.59 -10.73
N ASP A 120 5.72 -2.81 -11.21
CA ASP A 120 5.99 -1.50 -11.82
C ASP A 120 5.77 -0.34 -10.82
N LYS A 121 5.31 -0.61 -9.59
CA LYS A 121 5.01 0.46 -8.62
C LYS A 121 5.58 0.19 -7.23
N VAL A 122 6.40 1.13 -6.78
CA VAL A 122 6.79 1.28 -5.37
C VAL A 122 5.63 1.93 -4.62
N THR A 123 5.14 1.28 -3.56
CA THR A 123 4.04 1.82 -2.75
C THR A 123 4.55 2.82 -1.71
N ARG A 124 3.63 3.60 -1.13
CA ARG A 124 3.95 4.48 0.00
C ARG A 124 4.62 3.68 1.14
N GLN A 125 4.15 2.48 1.40
CA GLN A 125 4.66 1.59 2.44
C GLN A 125 6.07 1.07 2.11
N ASP A 126 6.37 0.80 0.83
CA ASP A 126 7.72 0.42 0.38
C ASP A 126 8.72 1.58 0.53
N LEU A 127 8.24 2.82 0.55
CA LEU A 127 9.06 3.99 0.77
C LEU A 127 9.37 4.26 2.26
N VAL A 128 8.67 3.63 3.19
CA VAL A 128 8.88 3.85 4.63
C VAL A 128 10.12 3.10 5.08
N ASN A 129 11.28 3.73 4.91
CA ASN A 129 12.58 3.13 5.17
C ASN A 129 13.61 4.16 5.62
N GLU A 130 14.78 3.64 6.01
CA GLU A 130 16.00 4.42 6.23
C GLU A 130 16.90 4.25 5.01
N TYR A 131 17.18 5.37 4.35
CA TYR A 131 17.96 5.42 3.14
C TYR A 131 19.32 6.03 3.41
N GLU A 132 20.36 5.37 2.93
CA GLU A 132 21.72 5.85 3.03
C GLU A 132 22.02 6.87 1.92
N SER A 133 22.68 7.97 2.29
CA SER A 133 23.10 8.98 1.34
C SER A 133 24.17 8.45 0.39
N GLU A 134 24.02 8.74 -0.90
CA GLU A 134 25.06 8.54 -1.91
C GLU A 134 25.28 9.83 -2.70
N ASN A 135 26.52 10.07 -3.12
CA ASN A 135 26.92 11.28 -3.86
C ASN A 135 26.66 12.62 -3.13
N CYS A 136 26.46 12.58 -1.81
CA CYS A 136 26.20 13.74 -0.97
C CYS A 136 27.49 14.34 -0.41
N GLN A 137 27.51 15.67 -0.20
CA GLN A 137 28.65 16.37 0.41
C GLN A 137 28.96 15.92 1.85
N ALA A 138 27.96 15.37 2.55
CA ALA A 138 28.09 14.83 3.89
C ALA A 138 27.25 13.56 3.99
N SER A 139 27.78 12.54 4.67
CA SER A 139 27.04 11.31 4.92
C SER A 139 25.89 11.55 5.88
N MET A 140 24.70 11.13 5.47
CA MET A 140 23.46 11.23 6.24
C MET A 140 22.48 10.13 5.86
N THR A 141 21.51 9.89 6.73
CA THR A 141 20.40 8.98 6.45
C THR A 141 19.13 9.80 6.24
N LEU A 142 18.37 9.50 5.20
CA LEU A 142 17.00 9.98 5.06
C LEU A 142 16.06 8.90 5.62
N ARG A 143 15.30 9.25 6.66
CA ARG A 143 14.23 8.39 7.18
C ARG A 143 12.90 8.90 6.68
N LEU A 144 12.14 8.04 6.01
CA LEU A 144 10.73 8.28 5.67
C LEU A 144 9.87 7.45 6.63
N ASN A 145 9.01 8.13 7.40
CA ASN A 145 8.15 7.49 8.39
C ASN A 145 6.75 7.20 7.81
N SER A 146 6.06 6.22 8.40
CA SER A 146 4.71 5.80 8.00
C SER A 146 3.65 6.88 8.19
N ASP A 147 3.87 7.83 9.10
CA ASP A 147 3.00 8.96 9.38
C ASP A 147 3.18 10.15 8.42
N ALA A 148 3.84 9.93 7.28
CA ALA A 148 4.20 10.95 6.31
C ALA A 148 5.26 11.95 6.77
N SER A 149 5.94 11.74 7.90
CA SER A 149 7.06 12.60 8.31
C SER A 149 8.40 12.12 7.76
N TYR A 150 9.34 13.02 7.49
CA TYR A 150 10.71 12.67 7.13
C TYR A 150 11.71 13.24 8.13
N GLN A 151 12.90 12.63 8.21
CA GLN A 151 14.04 13.14 8.98
C GLN A 151 15.37 12.92 8.23
N PHE A 152 16.23 13.94 8.19
CA PHE A 152 17.64 13.80 7.81
C PHE A 152 18.49 13.62 9.08
N LEU A 153 19.21 12.50 9.16
CA LEU A 153 20.09 12.15 10.27
C LEU A 153 21.55 12.22 9.82
N TYR A 154 22.31 13.19 10.33
CA TYR A 154 23.72 13.36 9.96
C TYR A 154 24.60 12.56 10.91
N LEU A 155 25.55 11.78 10.37
CA LEU A 155 26.48 10.98 11.17
C LEU A 155 27.45 11.85 12.00
N ASN A 156 27.73 13.08 11.56
CA ASN A 156 28.58 14.02 12.29
C ASN A 156 27.80 15.24 12.82
N LYS A 157 27.89 15.50 14.13
CA LYS A 157 27.25 16.64 14.79
C LYS A 157 27.74 17.99 14.25
N ALA A 158 28.99 18.09 13.80
CA ALA A 158 29.53 19.32 13.20
C ALA A 158 28.85 19.69 11.87
N SER A 159 28.45 18.69 11.06
CA SER A 159 27.67 18.91 9.83
C SER A 159 26.19 19.22 10.08
N ALA A 160 25.63 18.77 11.23
CA ALA A 160 24.29 19.15 11.66
C ALA A 160 24.24 20.60 12.16
N GLN A 161 25.32 21.09 12.77
CA GLN A 161 25.40 22.45 13.35
C GLN A 161 25.43 23.56 12.28
N SER A 162 25.97 23.28 11.08
CA SER A 162 26.07 24.25 9.98
C SER A 162 24.82 24.32 9.10
N ARG A 163 23.95 23.30 9.16
CA ARG A 163 22.68 23.25 8.42
C ARG A 163 21.54 23.67 9.35
N LYS A 164 20.66 24.55 8.87
CA LYS A 164 19.53 25.05 9.68
C LYS A 164 18.67 23.86 10.10
N SER A 165 18.49 23.68 11.41
CA SER A 165 17.68 22.62 12.05
C SER A 165 16.30 22.42 11.40
N GLU A 166 15.76 23.46 10.78
CA GLU A 166 14.44 23.47 10.15
C GLU A 166 14.33 22.67 8.85
N GLN A 167 15.46 22.32 8.21
CA GLN A 167 15.48 21.44 7.02
C GLN A 167 15.49 19.95 7.40
N LEU A 168 15.87 19.64 8.65
CA LEU A 168 16.12 18.28 9.09
C LEU A 168 14.86 17.44 9.16
N THR A 169 13.70 18.06 9.26
CA THR A 169 12.42 17.36 9.43
C THR A 169 11.30 18.05 8.65
N GLY A 170 10.27 17.28 8.34
CA GLY A 170 9.11 17.77 7.62
C GLY A 170 8.15 16.66 7.24
N SER A 171 7.37 16.87 6.19
CA SER A 171 6.43 15.90 5.65
C SER A 171 6.83 15.46 4.25
N TRP A 172 6.43 14.25 3.85
CA TRP A 172 6.66 13.72 2.52
C TRP A 172 5.39 13.16 1.89
N GLN A 173 5.34 13.20 0.56
CA GLN A 173 4.24 12.66 -0.24
C GLN A 173 4.73 12.23 -1.62
N ILE A 174 4.02 11.27 -2.22
CA ILE A 174 4.12 10.98 -3.65
C ILE A 174 3.24 12.01 -4.36
N THR A 175 3.82 12.88 -5.19
CA THR A 175 3.08 13.93 -5.90
C THR A 175 2.44 13.38 -7.18
N SER A 176 3.25 12.70 -7.97
CA SER A 176 2.85 11.98 -9.18
C SER A 176 3.89 10.90 -9.41
N TYR A 177 3.50 9.63 -9.50
CA TYR A 177 4.46 8.56 -9.73
C TYR A 177 5.28 8.81 -11.02
N PRO A 178 6.62 8.64 -11.02
CA PRO A 178 7.47 8.10 -9.95
C PRO A 178 8.08 9.15 -8.99
N TYR A 179 7.48 10.31 -8.78
CA TYR A 179 8.06 11.42 -8.02
C TYR A 179 7.53 11.57 -6.59
N ILE A 180 8.43 11.92 -5.67
CA ILE A 180 8.12 12.33 -4.30
C ILE A 180 8.56 13.76 -4.02
N GLU A 181 7.85 14.41 -3.10
CA GLU A 181 8.18 15.72 -2.54
C GLU A 181 8.40 15.59 -1.03
N LEU A 182 9.53 16.08 -0.54
CA LEU A 182 9.78 16.32 0.89
C LEU A 182 9.63 17.82 1.16
N THR A 183 8.73 18.21 2.07
CA THR A 183 8.50 19.60 2.47
C THR A 183 8.93 19.81 3.91
N SER A 184 9.87 20.71 4.16
CA SER A 184 10.34 21.03 5.51
C SER A 184 9.24 21.60 6.41
N LEU A 185 9.40 21.48 7.73
CA LEU A 185 8.42 22.02 8.70
C LEU A 185 8.14 23.52 8.52
N ASN A 186 9.17 24.31 8.18
CA ASN A 186 9.03 25.74 7.91
C ASN A 186 8.44 26.06 6.52
N LYS A 187 8.17 25.04 5.69
CA LYS A 187 7.64 25.11 4.31
C LYS A 187 8.53 25.88 3.31
N MET A 188 9.73 26.31 3.71
CA MET A 188 10.65 27.03 2.85
C MET A 188 11.47 26.11 1.94
N TRP A 189 11.63 24.84 2.32
CA TRP A 189 12.45 23.89 1.59
C TRP A 189 11.58 22.76 1.06
N ARG A 190 11.73 22.51 -0.24
CA ARG A 190 11.08 21.42 -0.94
C ARG A 190 12.13 20.66 -1.70
N PHE A 191 12.14 19.35 -1.53
CA PHE A 191 13.06 18.45 -2.21
C PHE A 191 12.26 17.51 -3.08
N TYR A 192 12.65 17.39 -4.35
CA TYR A 192 11.98 16.55 -5.33
C TYR A 192 12.89 15.40 -5.72
N TYR A 193 12.39 14.18 -5.57
CA TYR A 193 13.11 12.96 -5.94
C TYR A 193 12.27 12.11 -6.90
N GLU A 194 12.93 11.51 -7.87
CA GLU A 194 12.42 10.40 -8.66
C GLU A 194 12.70 9.09 -7.93
N ILE A 195 11.70 8.25 -7.79
CA ILE A 195 11.79 6.89 -7.27
C ILE A 195 12.27 6.00 -8.42
N GLN A 196 13.47 5.44 -8.27
CA GLN A 196 14.00 4.41 -9.16
C GLN A 196 14.04 3.09 -8.39
N LYS A 197 13.59 2.01 -9.03
CA LYS A 197 13.59 0.66 -8.46
C LYS A 197 14.35 -0.25 -9.40
N ASP A 198 15.39 -0.86 -8.87
CA ASP A 198 16.25 -1.80 -9.59
C ASP A 198 16.35 -3.13 -8.84
N ILE A 199 16.64 -4.19 -9.58
CA ILE A 199 16.94 -5.50 -9.00
C ILE A 199 18.38 -5.83 -9.37
N GLU A 200 19.24 -5.90 -8.37
CA GLU A 200 20.60 -6.38 -8.51
C GLU A 200 20.70 -7.83 -8.04
N THR A 201 21.69 -8.57 -8.54
CA THR A 201 21.98 -9.93 -8.07
C THR A 201 23.44 -9.97 -7.65
N ASP A 202 23.68 -10.26 -6.37
CA ASP A 202 25.02 -10.47 -5.82
C ASP A 202 25.32 -11.97 -5.69
N VAL A 203 26.46 -12.29 -5.08
CA VAL A 203 26.89 -13.68 -4.86
C VAL A 203 25.98 -14.47 -3.90
N VAL A 204 25.10 -13.79 -3.15
CA VAL A 204 24.22 -14.37 -2.14
C VAL A 204 22.78 -14.47 -2.64
N GLY A 205 22.31 -13.56 -3.48
CA GLY A 205 20.95 -13.58 -4.02
C GLY A 205 20.55 -12.28 -4.71
N LYS A 206 19.24 -12.06 -4.81
CA LYS A 206 18.69 -10.84 -5.40
C LYS A 206 18.52 -9.75 -4.32
N ILE A 207 18.78 -8.51 -4.71
CA ILE A 207 18.58 -7.33 -3.88
C ILE A 207 17.68 -6.38 -4.67
N GLU A 208 16.55 -6.03 -4.09
CA GLU A 208 15.72 -4.94 -4.58
C GLU A 208 16.27 -3.62 -4.00
N ILE A 209 16.62 -2.69 -4.87
CA ILE A 209 17.15 -1.38 -4.52
C ILE A 209 16.13 -0.32 -4.88
N ILE A 210 15.81 0.54 -3.93
CA ILE A 210 15.04 1.76 -4.15
C ILE A 210 15.99 2.94 -4.00
N GLU A 211 16.21 3.67 -5.09
CA GLU A 211 16.95 4.92 -5.10
C GLU A 211 15.97 6.10 -5.21
N LEU A 212 16.14 7.09 -4.33
CA LEU A 212 15.52 8.41 -4.45
C LEU A 212 16.53 9.34 -5.10
N LYS A 213 16.39 9.53 -6.40
CA LYS A 213 17.30 10.33 -7.22
C LYS A 213 16.83 11.77 -7.30
N PRO A 214 17.69 12.76 -7.01
CA PRO A 214 17.27 14.16 -7.05
C PRO A 214 16.86 14.56 -8.47
N VAL A 215 15.68 15.18 -8.61
CA VAL A 215 15.18 15.67 -9.92
C VAL A 215 15.97 16.91 -10.36
N ASP A 216 16.46 17.69 -9.39
CA ASP A 216 17.17 18.93 -9.56
C ASP A 216 18.35 19.05 -8.58
N ASP A 217 19.34 19.85 -8.97
CA ASP A 217 20.49 20.18 -8.12
C ASP A 217 20.04 21.15 -7.02
N HIS A 218 19.52 20.61 -5.91
CA HIS A 218 19.16 21.37 -4.72
C HIS A 218 20.35 22.14 -4.18
N TYR A 219 20.21 23.45 -3.95
CA TYR A 219 21.29 24.28 -3.40
C TYR A 219 21.88 23.72 -2.09
N THR A 220 21.07 23.05 -1.28
CA THR A 220 21.47 22.49 0.03
C THR A 220 21.87 21.01 -0.02
N LEU A 221 21.48 20.29 -1.07
CA LEU A 221 21.73 18.86 -1.29
C LEU A 221 22.01 18.55 -2.77
N PRO A 222 23.03 19.18 -3.39
CA PRO A 222 23.25 19.01 -4.82
C PRO A 222 23.66 17.57 -5.12
N LYS A 223 23.01 16.93 -6.09
CA LYS A 223 23.28 15.55 -6.56
C LYS A 223 23.19 14.45 -5.48
N CYS A 224 22.59 14.76 -4.34
CA CYS A 224 22.49 13.83 -3.23
C CYS A 224 21.35 12.83 -3.48
N SER A 225 21.66 11.54 -3.64
CA SER A 225 20.67 10.48 -3.74
C SER A 225 20.60 9.68 -2.43
N PHE A 226 19.51 8.92 -2.28
CA PHE A 226 19.23 8.15 -1.08
C PHE A 226 18.81 6.73 -1.44
N LEU A 227 19.53 5.72 -0.95
CA LEU A 227 19.35 4.33 -1.34
C LEU A 227 18.90 3.45 -0.17
N TYR A 228 17.96 2.56 -0.45
CA TYR A 228 17.53 1.50 0.43
C TYR A 228 17.57 0.16 -0.32
N GLY A 229 18.17 -0.86 0.29
CA GLY A 229 18.27 -2.19 -0.28
C GLY A 229 17.59 -3.25 0.59
N LEU A 230 16.74 -4.07 -0.02
CA LEU A 230 16.07 -5.21 0.60
C LEU A 230 16.45 -6.50 -0.12
N ARG A 231 16.88 -7.52 0.63
CA ARG A 231 17.12 -8.86 0.07
C ARG A 231 15.80 -9.59 -0.17
N VAL A 232 15.68 -10.21 -1.35
CA VAL A 232 14.52 -10.98 -1.84
C VAL A 232 14.89 -12.41 -2.17
#